data_AF-A0A640P2I6-F1
#
_entry.id   AF-A0A640P2I6-F1
#
_cell.length_a   1.000
_cell.length_b   1.000
_cell.length_c   1.000
_cell.angle_alpha   90.00
_cell.angle_beta   90.00
_cell.angle_gamma   90.00
#
_symmetry.space_group_name_H-M   'P 1'
#
loop_
_entity.id
_entity.type
_entity.pdbx_description
1 polymer ?
#
loop_
_entity_poly.entity_id
_entity_poly.type
_entity_poly.pdbx_seq_one_letter_code
_entity_poly.pdbx_strand_id
1 'polypeptide(L)'
;MMKRTFKMSAVALVLGASAVLSAPAALAQTSPVACPGYEKGKTTLVGERTGKKVQKAFEFYNEDLVDEALNVLYEIDPSDDFDKAYVNRFIGNLLAAQEGQGGKAYNYLVDSVKNKVLNDLEHAQTLKLLGDLSMQEEKYNDAVKWYNSWMDFTCKEDPDVYTRLTQAYYESKQLDKMIEPADRAIALYEEPNKNPYVLKLTSYYERKMYNETVLVAEELVRKFPEEPRWWSQLGMFYLQVEKYDKALSAFELADMQGFLKKESEAKALAQLYQSNGMPYRGAKTLEKFIKAGVLKEDADLTASIANAYHAAKEFKTAAKLYAKAAAQTSDPEYYRKQGTLLLIAEDYKGAVKALENALERGIENPEKVHFTLMEANFYAGDYRAAFKHVQEAKKDRSLRRNAAAWEPYIKEKAKNRGINI
;
A
#
# COMPACT_ATOMS: atom_id res chain seq x y z
N MET A 1 6.14 -13.85 -0.29
CA MET A 1 7.55 -14.25 -0.46
C MET A 1 7.67 -15.03 -1.77
N MET A 2 8.01 -14.34 -2.86
CA MET A 2 8.37 -14.97 -4.13
C MET A 2 9.85 -14.65 -4.34
N LYS A 3 10.73 -15.61 -4.06
CA LYS A 3 12.13 -15.55 -4.47
C LYS A 3 12.14 -15.71 -6.00
N ARG A 4 12.14 -14.59 -6.73
CA ARG A 4 12.51 -14.60 -8.16
C ARG A 4 14.02 -14.85 -8.21
N THR A 5 14.41 -16.08 -8.50
CA THR A 5 15.79 -16.42 -8.83
C THR A 5 16.14 -15.73 -10.14
N PHE A 6 16.89 -14.64 -10.04
CA PHE A 6 17.55 -14.01 -11.18
C PHE A 6 18.67 -14.96 -11.62
N LYS A 7 18.36 -15.93 -12.49
CA LYS A 7 19.40 -16.65 -13.24
C LYS A 7 19.96 -15.68 -14.27
N MET A 8 20.88 -14.80 -13.87
CA MET A 8 21.79 -14.18 -14.83
C MET A 8 22.57 -15.32 -15.48
N SER A 9 22.52 -15.41 -16.80
CA SER A 9 23.28 -16.41 -17.56
C SER A 9 24.77 -16.13 -17.35
N ALA A 10 25.43 -16.95 -16.51
CA ALA A 10 26.85 -16.84 -16.14
C ALA A 10 27.79 -16.80 -17.37
N VAL A 11 27.29 -17.29 -18.51
CA VAL A 11 27.96 -17.30 -19.82
C VAL A 11 28.39 -15.90 -20.28
N ALA A 12 27.62 -14.85 -19.98
CA ALA A 12 27.96 -13.48 -20.40
C ALA A 12 29.03 -12.80 -19.52
N LEU A 13 29.22 -13.26 -18.28
CA LEU A 13 30.15 -12.67 -17.30
C LEU A 13 31.58 -13.23 -17.42
N VAL A 14 31.72 -14.48 -17.89
CA VAL A 14 33.04 -15.12 -18.10
C VAL A 14 33.70 -14.67 -19.40
N LEU A 15 32.94 -14.31 -20.43
CA LEU A 15 33.44 -13.97 -21.77
C LEU A 15 33.97 -12.54 -21.88
N GLY A 16 35.10 -12.27 -21.22
CA GLY A 16 36.02 -11.20 -21.62
C GLY A 16 36.76 -11.61 -22.90
N ALA A 17 36.15 -11.35 -24.06
CA ALA A 17 36.75 -11.33 -25.41
C ALA A 17 37.91 -12.32 -25.72
N SER A 18 37.58 -13.59 -25.99
CA SER A 18 38.42 -14.44 -26.84
C SER A 18 37.60 -15.55 -27.52
N ALA A 19 36.59 -15.17 -28.30
CA ALA A 19 36.01 -16.03 -29.33
C ALA A 19 35.70 -15.18 -30.56
N VAL A 20 36.58 -15.24 -31.57
CA VAL A 20 36.30 -14.71 -32.90
C VAL A 20 35.29 -15.67 -33.55
N LEU A 21 34.01 -15.36 -33.44
CA LEU A 21 32.97 -15.94 -34.29
C LEU A 21 32.21 -14.80 -34.95
N SER A 22 32.40 -14.72 -36.26
CA SER A 22 31.76 -13.78 -37.17
C SER A 22 30.24 -14.00 -37.23
N ALA A 23 29.47 -13.04 -36.73
CA ALA A 23 28.08 -12.81 -37.14
C ALA A 23 27.79 -11.29 -37.14
N PRO A 24 27.14 -10.75 -38.19
CA PRO A 24 26.91 -9.32 -38.32
C PRO A 24 25.57 -8.94 -37.66
N ALA A 25 25.66 -8.27 -36.51
CA ALA A 25 24.62 -7.35 -36.06
C ALA A 25 25.32 -6.27 -35.24
N ALA A 26 25.58 -5.13 -35.89
CA ALA A 26 26.06 -3.92 -35.25
C ALA A 26 24.95 -3.35 -34.34
N LEU A 27 24.74 -3.97 -33.18
CA LEU A 27 24.44 -3.19 -31.98
C LEU A 27 25.76 -2.53 -31.63
N ALA A 28 25.87 -1.22 -31.86
CA ALA A 28 27.04 -0.46 -31.45
C ALA A 28 27.27 -0.75 -29.96
N GLN A 29 28.29 -1.55 -29.63
CA GLN A 29 28.68 -1.80 -28.27
C GLN A 29 29.12 -0.46 -27.69
N THR A 30 28.22 0.19 -26.94
CA THR A 30 28.51 1.47 -26.29
C THR A 30 29.74 1.27 -25.40
N SER A 31 30.73 2.15 -25.54
CA SER A 31 31.98 2.11 -24.77
C SER A 31 31.70 1.85 -23.28
N PRO A 32 32.44 0.95 -22.59
CA PRO A 32 32.27 0.72 -21.15
C PRO A 32 32.41 2.00 -20.32
N VAL A 33 33.28 2.91 -20.76
CA VAL A 33 33.52 4.22 -20.14
C VAL A 33 33.04 5.33 -21.10
N ALA A 34 32.20 6.21 -20.58
CA ALA A 34 31.59 7.36 -21.26
C ALA A 34 32.11 8.71 -20.71
N CYS A 35 33.18 8.70 -19.92
CA CYS A 35 33.76 9.91 -19.34
C CYS A 35 34.28 10.87 -20.43
N PRO A 36 34.00 12.19 -20.33
CA PRO A 36 34.53 13.17 -21.28
C PRO A 36 36.05 13.15 -21.34
N GLY A 37 36.62 13.09 -22.54
CA GLY A 37 38.08 13.07 -22.75
C GLY A 37 38.76 11.77 -22.34
N TYR A 38 38.00 10.70 -22.12
CA TYR A 38 38.57 9.39 -21.78
C TYR A 38 39.37 8.79 -22.95
N GLU A 39 40.61 8.39 -22.68
CA GLU A 39 41.45 7.63 -23.59
C GLU A 39 41.56 6.18 -23.12
N LYS A 40 41.25 5.24 -24.02
CA LYS A 40 41.26 3.81 -23.71
C LYS A 40 42.67 3.35 -23.29
N GLY A 41 42.77 2.79 -22.09
CA GLY A 41 44.01 2.18 -21.61
C GLY A 41 44.52 1.03 -22.47
N LYS A 42 45.80 0.70 -22.35
CA LYS A 42 46.38 -0.47 -23.04
C LYS A 42 45.79 -1.75 -22.46
N THR A 43 45.34 -2.64 -23.34
CA THR A 43 44.90 -3.98 -22.95
C THR A 43 46.13 -4.86 -22.70
N THR A 44 46.23 -5.40 -21.49
CA THR A 44 47.25 -6.37 -21.10
C THR A 44 46.75 -7.78 -21.41
N LEU A 45 47.65 -8.66 -21.86
CA LEU A 45 47.34 -10.08 -22.07
C LEU A 45 47.82 -10.90 -20.88
N VAL A 46 47.09 -11.97 -20.57
CA VAL A 46 47.47 -12.91 -19.52
C VAL A 46 48.79 -13.58 -19.88
N GLY A 47 49.70 -13.72 -18.90
CA GLY A 47 50.98 -14.39 -19.09
C GLY A 47 50.83 -15.85 -19.54
N GLU A 48 51.74 -16.37 -20.37
CA GLU A 48 51.59 -17.69 -21.03
C GLU A 48 51.32 -18.83 -20.02
N ARG A 49 52.02 -18.85 -18.89
CA ARG A 49 51.87 -19.88 -17.85
C ARG A 49 50.49 -19.84 -17.21
N THR A 50 50.02 -18.65 -16.85
CA THR A 50 48.68 -18.43 -16.29
C THR A 50 47.61 -18.75 -17.34
N GLY A 51 47.81 -18.27 -18.57
CA GLY A 51 46.90 -18.43 -19.70
C GLY A 51 46.59 -19.90 -20.01
N LYS A 52 47.61 -20.78 -20.01
CA LYS A 52 47.39 -22.23 -20.21
C LYS A 52 46.50 -22.87 -19.15
N LYS A 53 46.66 -22.48 -17.87
CA LYS A 53 45.82 -23.00 -16.78
C LYS A 53 44.42 -22.41 -16.82
N VAL A 54 44.29 -21.11 -17.10
CA VAL A 54 43.01 -20.43 -17.32
C VAL A 54 42.23 -21.09 -18.46
N GLN A 55 42.89 -21.39 -19.58
CA GLN A 55 42.27 -22.07 -20.71
C GLN A 55 41.74 -23.45 -20.32
N LYS A 56 42.53 -24.24 -19.58
CA LYS A 56 42.08 -25.53 -19.04
C LYS A 56 40.87 -25.39 -18.10
N ALA A 57 40.87 -24.39 -17.23
CA ALA A 57 39.71 -24.11 -16.38
C ALA A 57 38.47 -23.73 -17.21
N PHE A 58 38.66 -22.98 -18.29
CA PHE A 58 37.58 -22.63 -19.21
C PHE A 58 37.03 -23.83 -19.98
N GLU A 59 37.88 -24.80 -20.36
CA GLU A 59 37.45 -26.08 -20.94
C GLU A 59 36.53 -26.84 -19.97
N PHE A 60 36.93 -27.00 -18.71
CA PHE A 60 36.07 -27.61 -17.69
C PHE A 60 34.76 -26.85 -17.50
N TYR A 61 34.81 -25.52 -17.46
CA TYR A 61 33.60 -24.70 -17.35
C TYR A 61 32.62 -24.92 -18.50
N ASN A 62 33.11 -25.03 -19.75
CA ASN A 62 32.26 -25.29 -20.92
C ASN A 62 31.65 -26.70 -20.94
N GLU A 63 32.22 -27.64 -20.17
CA GLU A 63 31.68 -28.97 -19.94
C GLU A 63 30.76 -29.03 -18.70
N ASP A 64 30.36 -27.87 -18.16
CA ASP A 64 29.59 -27.71 -16.92
C ASP A 64 30.29 -28.28 -15.66
N LEU A 65 31.59 -28.54 -15.72
CA LEU A 65 32.45 -29.05 -14.65
C LEU A 65 33.02 -27.89 -13.82
N VAL A 66 32.14 -27.16 -13.12
CA VAL A 66 32.48 -25.91 -12.41
C VAL A 66 33.48 -26.14 -11.27
N ASP A 67 33.36 -27.25 -10.54
CA ASP A 67 34.24 -27.54 -9.40
C ASP A 67 35.66 -27.90 -9.88
N GLU A 68 35.78 -28.63 -10.99
CA GLU A 68 37.04 -28.93 -11.67
C GLU A 68 37.70 -27.66 -12.21
N ALA A 69 36.91 -26.75 -12.81
CA ALA A 69 37.39 -25.45 -13.25
C ALA A 69 37.97 -24.64 -12.07
N LEU A 70 37.24 -24.58 -10.95
CA LEU A 70 37.68 -23.90 -9.73
C LEU A 70 38.96 -24.51 -9.15
N ASN A 71 39.07 -25.84 -9.12
CA ASN A 71 40.27 -26.54 -8.65
C ASN A 71 41.50 -26.13 -9.46
N VAL A 72 41.40 -26.06 -10.80
CA VAL A 72 42.49 -25.59 -11.66
C VAL A 72 42.85 -24.13 -11.37
N LEU A 73 41.86 -23.26 -11.17
CA LEU A 73 42.07 -21.84 -10.90
C LEU A 73 42.73 -21.59 -9.54
N TYR A 74 42.38 -22.34 -8.50
CA TYR A 74 43.00 -22.22 -7.17
C TYR A 74 44.48 -22.63 -7.14
N GLU A 75 44.94 -23.45 -8.07
CA GLU A 75 46.36 -23.83 -8.21
C GLU A 75 47.20 -22.79 -8.97
N ILE A 76 46.58 -21.73 -9.47
CA ILE A 76 47.31 -20.66 -10.13
C ILE A 76 47.86 -19.72 -9.04
N ASP A 77 49.17 -19.51 -9.05
CA ASP A 77 49.86 -18.52 -8.20
C ASP A 77 50.53 -17.48 -9.12
N PRO A 78 49.77 -16.48 -9.60
CA PRO A 78 50.28 -15.50 -10.53
C PRO A 78 51.16 -14.47 -9.82
N SER A 79 52.27 -14.09 -10.44
CA SER A 79 53.22 -13.14 -9.84
C SER A 79 52.86 -11.68 -10.09
N ASP A 80 52.36 -11.34 -11.29
CA ASP A 80 52.02 -9.97 -11.68
C ASP A 80 50.57 -9.60 -11.33
N ASP A 81 50.32 -8.30 -11.25
CA ASP A 81 49.04 -7.77 -10.79
C ASP A 81 47.89 -8.04 -11.77
N PHE A 82 48.17 -8.07 -13.08
CA PHE A 82 47.14 -8.30 -14.09
C PHE A 82 46.66 -9.75 -14.04
N ASP A 83 47.57 -10.72 -14.06
CA ASP A 83 47.22 -12.13 -13.97
C ASP A 83 46.46 -12.45 -12.66
N LYS A 84 46.87 -11.86 -11.54
CA LYS A 84 46.14 -11.96 -10.25
C LYS A 84 44.71 -11.45 -10.39
N ALA A 85 44.54 -10.25 -10.94
CA ALA A 85 43.23 -9.67 -11.13
C ALA A 85 42.34 -10.51 -12.04
N TYR A 86 42.90 -11.00 -13.15
CA TYR A 86 42.19 -11.81 -14.12
C TYR A 86 41.72 -13.15 -13.53
N VAL A 87 42.62 -13.87 -12.84
CA VAL A 87 42.30 -15.16 -12.19
C VAL A 87 41.27 -14.96 -11.08
N ASN A 88 41.46 -13.96 -10.21
CA ASN A 88 40.51 -13.65 -9.14
C ASN A 88 39.12 -13.31 -9.70
N ARG A 89 39.05 -12.54 -10.80
CA ARG A 89 37.77 -12.25 -11.45
C ARG A 89 37.09 -13.53 -11.96
N PHE A 90 37.85 -14.44 -12.58
CA PHE A 90 37.29 -15.69 -13.09
C PHE A 90 36.74 -16.57 -11.96
N ILE A 91 37.54 -16.81 -10.92
CA ILE A 91 37.11 -17.54 -9.71
C ILE A 91 35.85 -16.89 -9.13
N GLY A 92 35.89 -15.57 -8.94
CA GLY A 92 34.80 -14.79 -8.39
C GLY A 92 33.50 -14.94 -9.19
N ASN A 93 33.56 -14.91 -10.52
CA ASN A 93 32.39 -15.07 -11.39
C ASN A 93 31.81 -16.49 -11.32
N LEU A 94 32.65 -17.53 -11.29
CA LEU A 94 32.18 -18.91 -11.14
C LEU A 94 31.48 -19.11 -9.79
N LEU A 95 32.09 -18.61 -8.72
CA LEU A 95 31.49 -18.67 -7.38
C LEU A 95 30.20 -17.85 -7.28
N ALA A 96 30.11 -16.68 -7.93
CA ALA A 96 28.91 -15.86 -7.93
C ALA A 96 27.69 -16.57 -8.55
N ALA A 97 27.94 -17.52 -9.46
CA ALA A 97 26.90 -18.35 -10.08
C ALA A 97 26.47 -19.55 -9.20
N GLN A 98 27.23 -19.89 -8.17
CA GLN A 98 26.93 -21.02 -7.27
C GLN A 98 26.10 -20.55 -6.06
N GLU A 99 25.05 -21.31 -5.74
CA GLU A 99 24.21 -21.03 -4.57
C GLU A 99 25.03 -21.11 -3.27
N GLY A 100 24.90 -20.10 -2.41
CA GLY A 100 25.59 -20.03 -1.12
C GLY A 100 27.08 -19.64 -1.18
N GLN A 101 27.66 -19.38 -2.35
CA GLN A 101 29.08 -18.98 -2.48
C GLN A 101 29.27 -17.46 -2.66
N GLY A 102 28.21 -16.65 -2.57
CA GLY A 102 28.25 -15.20 -2.80
C GLY A 102 29.27 -14.46 -1.93
N GLY A 103 29.38 -14.80 -0.64
CA GLY A 103 30.41 -14.22 0.24
C GLY A 103 31.85 -14.51 -0.20
N LYS A 104 32.15 -15.70 -0.74
CA LYS A 104 33.49 -16.01 -1.27
C LYS A 104 33.73 -15.32 -2.60
N ALA A 105 32.73 -15.35 -3.49
CA ALA A 105 32.74 -14.66 -4.77
C ALA A 105 33.08 -13.17 -4.58
N TYR A 106 32.43 -12.53 -3.61
CA TYR A 106 32.66 -11.14 -3.23
C TYR A 106 34.15 -10.85 -2.97
N ASN A 107 34.82 -11.65 -2.13
CA ASN A 107 36.21 -11.41 -1.77
C ASN A 107 37.14 -11.49 -2.99
N TYR A 108 37.00 -12.54 -3.81
CA TYR A 108 37.78 -12.68 -5.04
C TYR A 108 37.53 -11.52 -6.01
N LEU A 109 36.28 -11.09 -6.17
CA LEU A 109 35.94 -9.97 -7.05
C LEU A 109 36.49 -8.64 -6.52
N VAL A 110 36.48 -8.40 -5.21
CA VAL A 110 37.10 -7.21 -4.60
C VAL A 110 38.60 -7.18 -4.89
N ASP A 111 39.29 -8.30 -4.71
CA ASP A 111 40.72 -8.40 -5.00
C ASP A 111 41.01 -8.20 -6.49
N SER A 112 40.11 -8.60 -7.38
CA SER A 112 40.28 -8.42 -8.83
C SER A 112 40.26 -6.96 -9.29
N VAL A 113 39.53 -6.08 -8.60
CA VAL A 113 39.41 -4.66 -8.98
C VAL A 113 40.37 -3.76 -8.21
N LYS A 114 41.00 -4.26 -7.15
CA LYS A 114 41.84 -3.47 -6.23
C LYS A 114 42.94 -2.67 -6.93
N ASN A 115 43.65 -3.31 -7.87
CA ASN A 115 44.79 -2.70 -8.57
C ASN A 115 44.40 -1.95 -9.86
N LYS A 116 43.13 -1.97 -10.27
CA LYS A 116 42.62 -1.30 -11.48
C LYS A 116 43.38 -1.63 -12.78
N VAL A 117 43.84 -2.88 -12.90
CA VAL A 117 44.62 -3.38 -14.04
C VAL A 117 43.79 -4.13 -15.09
N LEU A 118 42.56 -4.51 -14.75
CA LEU A 118 41.60 -5.11 -15.68
C LEU A 118 41.27 -4.13 -16.82
N ASN A 119 40.85 -4.65 -17.97
CA ASN A 119 40.33 -3.79 -19.02
C ASN A 119 39.00 -3.12 -18.61
N ASP A 120 38.64 -2.03 -19.28
CA ASP A 120 37.48 -1.21 -18.92
C ASP A 120 36.17 -1.98 -18.80
N LEU A 121 35.94 -2.93 -19.71
CA LEU A 121 34.72 -3.72 -19.72
C LEU A 121 34.68 -4.64 -18.49
N GLU A 122 35.76 -5.38 -18.26
CA GLU A 122 35.88 -6.30 -17.12
C GLU A 122 35.80 -5.54 -15.80
N HIS A 123 36.51 -4.43 -15.68
CA HIS A 123 36.52 -3.61 -14.47
C HIS A 123 35.12 -3.06 -14.17
N ALA A 124 34.47 -2.44 -15.16
CA ALA A 124 33.11 -1.92 -14.99
C ALA A 124 32.11 -3.03 -14.64
N GLN A 125 32.13 -4.16 -15.36
CA GLN A 125 31.23 -5.28 -15.06
C GLN A 125 31.45 -5.82 -13.64
N THR A 126 32.71 -5.96 -13.20
CA THR A 126 33.01 -6.44 -11.86
C THR A 126 32.56 -5.47 -10.77
N LEU A 127 32.72 -4.15 -10.96
CA LEU A 127 32.21 -3.15 -10.02
C LEU A 127 30.68 -3.25 -9.87
N LYS A 128 29.94 -3.39 -10.98
CA LYS A 128 28.48 -3.56 -10.95
C LYS A 128 28.08 -4.88 -10.27
N LEU A 129 28.77 -5.99 -10.59
CA LEU A 129 28.55 -7.29 -9.94
C LEU A 129 28.85 -7.26 -8.43
N LEU A 130 29.88 -6.55 -8.01
CA LEU A 130 30.18 -6.34 -6.59
C LEU A 130 29.03 -5.60 -5.89
N GLY A 131 28.42 -4.61 -6.54
CA GLY A 131 27.21 -3.95 -6.04
C GLY A 131 26.04 -4.92 -5.87
N ASP A 132 25.80 -5.76 -6.88
CA ASP A 132 24.72 -6.76 -6.87
C ASP A 132 24.92 -7.83 -5.81
N LEU A 133 26.13 -8.39 -5.71
CA LEU A 133 26.48 -9.37 -4.67
C LEU A 133 26.41 -8.75 -3.27
N SER A 134 26.82 -7.50 -3.12
CA SER A 134 26.69 -6.80 -1.84
C SER A 134 25.24 -6.67 -1.41
N MET A 135 24.31 -6.44 -2.35
CA MET A 135 22.87 -6.46 -2.04
C MET A 135 22.40 -7.85 -1.61
N GLN A 136 22.82 -8.90 -2.32
CA GLN A 136 22.45 -10.28 -2.02
C GLN A 136 22.95 -10.76 -0.65
N GLU A 137 24.16 -10.34 -0.28
CA GLU A 137 24.80 -10.69 0.99
C GLU A 137 24.45 -9.69 2.11
N GLU A 138 23.44 -8.85 1.92
CA GLU A 138 22.94 -7.85 2.88
C GLU A 138 24.00 -6.81 3.33
N LYS A 139 25.07 -6.65 2.54
CA LYS A 139 26.13 -5.65 2.74
C LYS A 139 25.74 -4.33 2.06
N TYR A 140 24.65 -3.72 2.51
CA TYR A 140 24.04 -2.57 1.83
C TYR A 140 24.96 -1.35 1.67
N ASN A 141 25.84 -1.07 2.65
CA ASN A 141 26.82 0.02 2.53
C ASN A 141 27.90 -0.28 1.48
N ASP A 142 28.30 -1.54 1.32
CA ASP A 142 29.22 -1.95 0.26
C ASP A 142 28.53 -1.85 -1.10
N ALA A 143 27.24 -2.21 -1.20
CA ALA A 143 26.47 -2.05 -2.43
C ALA A 143 26.46 -0.58 -2.89
N VAL A 144 26.16 0.35 -1.97
CA VAL A 144 26.24 1.80 -2.22
C VAL A 144 27.62 2.19 -2.75
N LYS A 145 28.68 1.75 -2.07
CA LYS A 145 30.07 2.03 -2.48
C LYS A 145 30.37 1.53 -3.88
N TRP A 146 29.98 0.30 -4.21
CA TRP A 146 30.32 -0.33 -5.49
C TRP A 146 29.52 0.23 -6.66
N TYR A 147 28.22 0.54 -6.47
CA TYR A 147 27.44 1.23 -7.50
C TYR A 147 27.97 2.63 -7.78
N ASN A 148 28.34 3.39 -6.74
CA ASN A 148 28.98 4.70 -6.93
C ASN A 148 30.33 4.56 -7.63
N SER A 149 31.16 3.59 -7.23
CA SER A 149 32.45 3.32 -7.90
C SER A 149 32.27 2.98 -9.38
N TRP A 150 31.21 2.24 -9.73
CA TRP A 150 30.87 1.94 -11.12
C TRP A 150 30.46 3.20 -11.90
N MET A 151 29.60 4.06 -11.32
CA MET A 151 29.22 5.33 -11.95
C MET A 151 30.41 6.27 -12.11
N ASP A 152 31.27 6.37 -11.09
CA ASP A 152 32.48 7.19 -11.12
C ASP A 152 33.48 6.70 -12.19
N PHE A 153 33.65 5.38 -12.30
CA PHE A 153 34.56 4.78 -13.28
C PHE A 153 34.06 4.94 -14.71
N THR A 154 32.76 4.77 -14.93
CA THR A 154 32.17 4.75 -16.27
C THR A 154 31.64 6.09 -16.74
N CYS A 155 31.40 7.03 -15.82
CA CYS A 155 30.59 8.25 -16.04
C CYS A 155 29.24 7.99 -16.72
N LYS A 156 28.70 6.78 -16.56
CA LYS A 156 27.39 6.41 -17.12
C LYS A 156 26.31 6.67 -16.10
N GLU A 157 25.19 7.16 -16.61
CA GLU A 157 23.93 7.20 -15.89
C GLU A 157 23.09 5.98 -16.34
N ASP A 158 22.68 5.14 -15.39
CA ASP A 158 21.92 3.91 -15.66
C ASP A 158 20.74 3.84 -14.67
N PRO A 159 19.48 3.85 -15.16
CA PRO A 159 18.31 3.90 -14.29
C PRO A 159 18.15 2.66 -13.40
N ASP A 160 18.63 1.48 -13.82
CA ASP A 160 18.59 0.27 -13.00
C ASP A 160 19.62 0.33 -11.88
N VAL A 161 20.81 0.88 -12.13
CA VAL A 161 21.84 1.11 -11.10
C VAL A 161 21.34 2.11 -10.07
N TYR A 162 20.75 3.23 -10.50
CA TYR A 162 20.14 4.18 -9.58
C TYR A 162 18.99 3.57 -8.76
N THR A 163 18.16 2.72 -9.35
CA THR A 163 17.10 2.01 -8.63
C THR A 163 17.68 1.04 -7.58
N ARG A 164 18.74 0.29 -7.90
CA ARG A 164 19.42 -0.61 -6.94
C ARG A 164 20.15 0.16 -5.85
N LEU A 165 20.77 1.28 -6.17
CA LEU A 165 21.37 2.19 -5.19
C LEU A 165 20.32 2.74 -4.23
N THR A 166 19.15 3.12 -4.74
CA THR A 166 18.01 3.54 -3.92
C THR A 166 17.55 2.43 -2.99
N GLN A 167 17.45 1.18 -3.47
CA GLN A 167 17.13 0.02 -2.63
C GLN A 167 18.20 -0.20 -1.54
N ALA A 168 19.48 -0.05 -1.87
CA ALA A 168 20.58 -0.18 -0.90
C ALA A 168 20.46 0.88 0.22
N TYR A 169 20.09 2.12 -0.12
CA TYR A 169 19.79 3.15 0.87
C TYR A 169 18.58 2.82 1.73
N TYR A 170 17.52 2.25 1.16
CA TYR A 170 16.36 1.80 1.92
C TYR A 170 16.72 0.72 2.95
N GLU A 171 17.39 -0.35 2.53
CA GLU A 171 17.74 -1.48 3.40
C GLU A 171 18.75 -1.07 4.50
N SER A 172 19.64 -0.11 4.19
CA SER A 172 20.54 0.50 5.18
C SER A 172 19.90 1.62 6.01
N LYS A 173 18.58 1.83 5.91
CA LYS A 173 17.79 2.83 6.65
C LYS A 173 18.19 4.29 6.40
N GLN A 174 18.90 4.57 5.31
CA GLN A 174 19.31 5.90 4.88
C GLN A 174 18.23 6.53 4.00
N LEU A 175 17.05 6.74 4.60
CA LEU A 175 15.83 7.09 3.87
C LEU A 175 15.94 8.40 3.10
N ASP A 176 16.65 9.40 3.64
CA ASP A 176 16.85 10.71 3.01
C ASP A 176 17.65 10.62 1.70
N LYS A 177 18.67 9.74 1.67
CA LYS A 177 19.54 9.53 0.51
C LYS A 177 18.87 8.77 -0.63
N MET A 178 17.67 8.23 -0.43
CA MET A 178 16.91 7.54 -1.48
C MET A 178 16.38 8.50 -2.55
N ILE A 179 16.15 9.77 -2.23
CA ILE A 179 15.40 10.69 -3.11
C ILE A 179 16.17 10.97 -4.41
N GLU A 180 17.44 11.36 -4.30
CA GLU A 180 18.27 11.73 -5.46
C GLU A 180 18.44 10.58 -6.47
N PRO A 181 18.86 9.36 -6.10
CA PRO A 181 18.96 8.26 -7.05
C PRO A 181 17.58 7.81 -7.55
N ALA A 182 16.51 7.88 -6.76
CA ALA A 182 15.16 7.58 -7.26
C ALA A 182 14.73 8.57 -8.35
N ASP A 183 14.98 9.86 -8.15
CA ASP A 183 14.67 10.91 -9.13
C ASP A 183 15.49 10.76 -10.41
N ARG A 184 16.78 10.44 -10.29
CA ARG A 184 17.63 10.12 -11.45
C ARG A 184 17.08 8.91 -12.22
N ALA A 185 16.75 7.82 -11.54
CA ALA A 185 16.15 6.65 -12.18
C ALA A 185 14.85 7.00 -12.92
N ILE A 186 13.94 7.73 -12.28
CA ILE A 186 12.66 8.17 -12.87
C ILE A 186 12.89 8.99 -14.14
N ALA A 187 13.86 9.90 -14.14
CA ALA A 187 14.15 10.75 -15.29
C ALA A 187 14.78 10.01 -16.47
N LEU A 188 15.49 8.90 -16.20
CA LEU A 188 16.28 8.16 -17.19
C LEU A 188 15.55 6.96 -17.80
N TYR A 189 14.52 6.42 -17.13
CA TYR A 189 13.71 5.37 -17.73
C TYR A 189 12.90 5.91 -18.92
N GLU A 190 13.11 5.34 -20.11
CA GLU A 190 12.34 5.67 -21.32
C GLU A 190 10.85 5.34 -21.17
N GLU A 191 10.56 4.16 -20.64
CA GLU A 191 9.21 3.73 -20.27
C GLU A 191 9.04 3.79 -18.75
N PRO A 192 7.94 4.34 -18.21
CA PRO A 192 7.76 4.50 -16.78
C PRO A 192 7.98 3.20 -15.99
N ASN A 193 9.03 3.18 -15.17
CA ASN A 193 9.26 2.11 -14.20
C ASN A 193 8.70 2.52 -12.84
N LYS A 194 7.81 1.69 -12.29
CA LYS A 194 7.14 1.96 -11.02
C LYS A 194 8.07 1.92 -9.80
N ASN A 195 9.10 1.08 -9.83
CA ASN A 195 9.93 0.80 -8.65
C ASN A 195 10.56 2.06 -8.01
N PRO A 196 11.22 2.97 -8.74
CA PRO A 196 11.79 4.16 -8.14
C PRO A 196 10.74 5.11 -7.56
N TYR A 197 9.55 5.23 -8.16
CA TYR A 197 8.45 6.00 -7.56
C TYR A 197 8.01 5.40 -6.21
N VAL A 198 7.91 4.07 -6.12
CA VAL A 198 7.53 3.38 -4.88
C VAL A 198 8.58 3.55 -3.78
N LEU A 199 9.87 3.53 -4.16
CA LEU A 199 10.96 3.80 -3.22
C LEU A 199 10.93 5.25 -2.74
N LYS A 200 10.75 6.21 -3.65
CA LYS A 200 10.59 7.63 -3.33
C LYS A 200 9.39 7.88 -2.39
N LEU A 201 8.24 7.27 -2.69
CA LEU A 201 7.05 7.30 -1.85
C LEU A 201 7.34 6.76 -0.44
N THR A 202 7.99 5.60 -0.36
CA THR A 202 8.37 4.95 0.91
C THR A 202 9.27 5.84 1.75
N SER A 203 10.29 6.45 1.14
CA SER A 203 11.20 7.39 1.83
C SER A 203 10.43 8.55 2.47
N TYR A 204 9.58 9.23 1.70
CA TYR A 204 8.80 10.35 2.23
C TYR A 204 7.84 9.91 3.32
N TYR A 205 7.14 8.79 3.13
CA TYR A 205 6.16 8.31 4.09
C TYR A 205 6.81 7.94 5.43
N GLU A 206 7.90 7.17 5.41
CA GLU A 206 8.60 6.75 6.64
C GLU A 206 9.26 7.93 7.37
N ARG A 207 9.68 8.96 6.62
CA ARG A 207 10.19 10.22 7.18
C ARG A 207 9.09 11.20 7.59
N LYS A 208 7.81 10.79 7.49
CA LYS A 208 6.62 11.58 7.83
C LYS A 208 6.44 12.84 6.99
N MET A 209 7.02 12.87 5.80
CA MET A 209 6.86 13.91 4.78
C MET A 209 5.59 13.63 3.98
N TYR A 210 4.44 13.78 4.63
CA TYR A 210 3.15 13.31 4.08
C TYR A 210 2.67 14.13 2.89
N ASN A 211 3.00 15.43 2.80
CA ASN A 211 2.65 16.24 1.63
C ASN A 211 3.42 15.75 0.39
N GLU A 212 4.70 15.46 0.53
CA GLU A 212 5.55 14.93 -0.53
C GLU A 212 5.14 13.50 -0.90
N THR A 213 4.73 12.69 0.08
CA THR A 213 4.14 11.37 -0.15
C THR A 213 2.92 11.47 -1.07
N VAL A 214 2.03 12.43 -0.81
CA VAL A 214 0.84 12.68 -1.66
C VAL A 214 1.27 13.05 -3.08
N LEU A 215 2.26 13.91 -3.27
CA LEU A 215 2.73 14.29 -4.61
C LEU A 215 3.23 13.08 -5.41
N VAL A 216 4.01 12.19 -4.78
CA VAL A 216 4.48 10.96 -5.45
C VAL A 216 3.33 9.99 -5.71
N ALA A 217 2.33 9.90 -4.82
CA ALA A 217 1.13 9.10 -5.05
C ALA A 217 0.28 9.64 -6.20
N GLU A 218 0.17 10.97 -6.36
CA GLU A 218 -0.47 11.63 -7.51
C GLU A 218 0.25 11.28 -8.82
N GLU A 219 1.58 11.20 -8.82
CA GLU A 219 2.37 10.75 -9.99
C GLU A 219 2.13 9.27 -10.28
N LEU A 220 2.12 8.40 -9.26
CA LEU A 220 1.86 6.97 -9.40
C LEU A 220 0.52 6.68 -10.07
N VAL A 221 -0.58 7.33 -9.65
CA VAL A 221 -1.89 7.14 -10.30
C VAL A 221 -1.95 7.73 -11.71
N ARG A 222 -1.13 8.74 -12.02
CA ARG A 222 -1.08 9.33 -13.36
C ARG A 222 -0.30 8.45 -14.35
N LYS A 223 0.80 7.85 -13.89
CA LYS A 223 1.69 7.01 -14.70
C LYS A 223 1.21 5.56 -14.78
N PHE A 224 0.56 5.06 -13.73
CA PHE A 224 0.08 3.69 -13.61
C PHE A 224 -1.42 3.67 -13.21
N PRO A 225 -2.30 4.30 -14.01
CA PRO A 225 -3.73 4.46 -13.66
C PRO A 225 -4.49 3.14 -13.55
N GLU A 226 -4.00 2.08 -14.18
CA GLU A 226 -4.58 0.74 -14.16
C GLU A 226 -4.32 -0.02 -12.86
N GLU A 227 -3.41 0.46 -12.00
CA GLU A 227 -3.06 -0.22 -10.76
C GLU A 227 -3.97 0.19 -9.59
N PRO A 228 -4.88 -0.71 -9.12
CA PRO A 228 -5.91 -0.37 -8.14
C PRO A 228 -5.35 0.16 -6.81
N ARG A 229 -4.17 -0.34 -6.42
CA ARG A 229 -3.52 -0.02 -5.15
C ARG A 229 -3.22 1.47 -5.00
N TRP A 230 -2.77 2.14 -6.06
CA TRP A 230 -2.35 3.54 -5.95
C TRP A 230 -3.52 4.49 -5.76
N TRP A 231 -4.68 4.16 -6.32
CA TRP A 231 -5.90 4.93 -6.11
C TRP A 231 -6.38 4.88 -4.66
N SER A 232 -6.46 3.67 -4.07
CA SER A 232 -6.88 3.56 -2.67
C SER A 232 -5.86 4.14 -1.70
N GLN A 233 -4.56 3.99 -1.99
CA GLN A 233 -3.51 4.63 -1.19
C GLN A 233 -3.53 6.15 -1.31
N LEU A 234 -3.73 6.71 -2.51
CA LEU A 234 -3.85 8.15 -2.70
C LEU A 234 -5.02 8.74 -1.89
N GLY A 235 -6.18 8.08 -1.92
CA GLY A 235 -7.33 8.44 -1.07
C GLY A 235 -6.97 8.45 0.41
N MET A 236 -6.26 7.43 0.90
CA MET A 236 -5.79 7.37 2.30
C MET A 236 -4.76 8.45 2.63
N PHE A 237 -3.81 8.75 1.74
CA PHE A 237 -2.84 9.81 1.97
C PHE A 237 -3.51 11.18 2.02
N TYR A 238 -4.51 11.45 1.17
CA TYR A 238 -5.30 12.66 1.28
C TYR A 238 -6.06 12.77 2.59
N LEU A 239 -6.63 11.67 3.11
CA LEU A 239 -7.25 11.65 4.44
C LEU A 239 -6.24 12.03 5.53
N GLN A 240 -5.02 11.51 5.44
CA GLN A 240 -3.96 11.73 6.41
C GLN A 240 -3.46 13.19 6.44
N VAL A 241 -3.50 13.89 5.30
CA VAL A 241 -3.20 15.34 5.22
C VAL A 241 -4.47 16.22 5.24
N GLU A 242 -5.59 15.66 5.69
CA GLU A 242 -6.89 16.34 5.88
C GLU A 242 -7.45 17.01 4.60
N LYS A 243 -7.09 16.48 3.42
CA LYS A 243 -7.64 16.92 2.11
C LYS A 243 -8.87 16.07 1.76
N TYR A 244 -9.94 16.21 2.55
CA TYR A 244 -11.13 15.38 2.45
C TYR A 244 -11.81 15.40 1.06
N ASP A 245 -11.88 16.57 0.40
CA ASP A 245 -12.46 16.69 -0.95
C ASP A 245 -11.68 15.85 -1.97
N LYS A 246 -10.35 15.96 -1.94
CA LYS A 246 -9.46 15.18 -2.81
C LYS A 246 -9.50 13.68 -2.49
N ALA A 247 -9.59 13.33 -1.20
CA ALA A 247 -9.75 11.94 -0.77
C ALA A 247 -11.04 11.35 -1.34
N LEU A 248 -12.15 12.07 -1.25
CA LEU A 248 -13.42 11.67 -1.83
C LEU A 248 -13.30 11.44 -3.34
N SER A 249 -12.74 12.40 -4.09
CA SER A 249 -12.54 12.24 -5.54
C SER A 249 -11.68 11.02 -5.89
N ALA A 250 -10.60 10.76 -5.15
CA ALA A 250 -9.75 9.60 -5.38
C ALA A 250 -10.49 8.27 -5.13
N PHE A 251 -11.23 8.17 -4.01
CA PHE A 251 -12.02 6.98 -3.72
C PHE A 251 -13.21 6.78 -4.66
N GLU A 252 -13.87 7.86 -5.10
CA GLU A 252 -14.95 7.80 -6.11
C GLU A 252 -14.43 7.25 -7.44
N LEU A 253 -13.31 7.78 -7.94
CA LEU A 253 -12.68 7.28 -9.16
C LEU A 253 -12.28 5.81 -9.03
N ALA A 254 -11.70 5.44 -7.88
CA ALA A 254 -11.36 4.05 -7.59
C ALA A 254 -12.61 3.14 -7.59
N ASP A 255 -13.71 3.58 -7.00
CA ASP A 255 -14.97 2.83 -6.96
C ASP A 255 -15.60 2.69 -8.35
N MET A 256 -15.56 3.75 -9.17
CA MET A 256 -16.04 3.73 -10.56
C MET A 256 -15.28 2.71 -11.42
N GLN A 257 -13.97 2.56 -11.19
CA GLN A 257 -13.13 1.55 -11.86
C GLN A 257 -13.25 0.15 -11.22
N GLY A 258 -14.03 -0.01 -10.15
CA GLY A 258 -14.18 -1.26 -9.44
C GLY A 258 -12.94 -1.69 -8.66
N PHE A 259 -12.06 -0.74 -8.30
CA PHE A 259 -10.79 -0.98 -7.62
C PHE A 259 -10.92 -1.19 -6.11
N LEU A 260 -11.99 -0.70 -5.49
CA LEU A 260 -12.21 -0.86 -4.05
C LEU A 260 -12.66 -2.28 -3.74
N LYS A 261 -11.85 -3.01 -2.97
CA LYS A 261 -12.06 -4.44 -2.66
C LYS A 261 -11.98 -4.75 -1.16
N LYS A 262 -11.61 -3.77 -0.33
CA LYS A 262 -11.45 -3.95 1.12
C LYS A 262 -12.55 -3.25 1.90
N GLU A 263 -12.89 -3.80 3.06
CA GLU A 263 -13.86 -3.18 3.97
C GLU A 263 -13.48 -1.74 4.36
N SER A 264 -12.20 -1.51 4.65
CA SER A 264 -11.71 -0.19 5.06
C SER A 264 -11.88 0.86 3.96
N GLU A 265 -11.69 0.47 2.69
CA GLU A 265 -11.88 1.35 1.53
C GLU A 265 -13.37 1.69 1.33
N ALA A 266 -14.24 0.69 1.42
CA ALA A 266 -15.68 0.88 1.33
C ALA A 266 -16.22 1.78 2.46
N LYS A 267 -15.79 1.54 3.70
CA LYS A 267 -16.14 2.36 4.88
C LYS A 267 -15.59 3.78 4.75
N ALA A 268 -14.36 3.96 4.27
CA ALA A 268 -13.76 5.27 4.05
C ALA A 268 -14.56 6.10 3.03
N LEU A 269 -14.91 5.52 1.87
CA LEU A 269 -15.74 6.21 0.87
C LEU A 269 -17.11 6.60 1.42
N ALA A 270 -17.79 5.68 2.10
CA ALA A 270 -19.10 5.95 2.70
C ALA A 270 -19.04 7.04 3.79
N GLN A 271 -17.96 7.07 4.58
CA GLN A 271 -17.74 8.10 5.59
C GLN A 271 -17.46 9.46 4.96
N LEU A 272 -16.63 9.49 3.90
CA LEU A 272 -16.34 10.70 3.14
C LEU A 272 -17.60 11.30 2.51
N TYR A 273 -18.50 10.47 1.97
CA TYR A 273 -19.80 10.96 1.51
C TYR A 273 -20.61 11.61 2.64
N GLN A 274 -20.66 10.98 3.81
CA GLN A 274 -21.43 11.49 4.95
C GLN A 274 -20.85 12.81 5.48
N SER A 275 -19.52 12.91 5.64
CA SER A 275 -18.86 14.14 6.11
C SER A 275 -18.97 15.29 5.10
N ASN A 276 -19.09 14.98 3.80
CA ASN A 276 -19.30 15.97 2.73
C ASN A 276 -20.77 16.26 2.45
N GLY A 277 -21.67 16.01 3.40
CA GLY A 277 -23.08 16.38 3.28
C GLY A 277 -23.88 15.53 2.27
N MET A 278 -23.38 14.36 1.89
CA MET A 278 -24.04 13.41 0.98
C MET A 278 -24.41 12.09 1.68
N PRO A 279 -25.14 12.10 2.81
CA PRO A 279 -25.39 10.91 3.62
C PRO A 279 -26.17 9.82 2.87
N TYR A 280 -27.05 10.19 1.92
CA TYR A 280 -27.74 9.22 1.06
C TYR A 280 -26.75 8.41 0.20
N ARG A 281 -25.76 9.07 -0.41
CA ARG A 281 -24.71 8.37 -1.18
C ARG A 281 -23.86 7.49 -0.28
N GLY A 282 -23.57 7.93 0.95
CA GLY A 282 -22.89 7.11 1.96
C GLY A 282 -23.64 5.82 2.26
N ALA A 283 -24.94 5.91 2.53
CA ALA A 283 -25.80 4.73 2.76
C ALA A 283 -25.81 3.79 1.55
N LYS A 284 -26.02 4.33 0.34
CA LYS A 284 -26.01 3.55 -0.90
C LYS A 284 -24.68 2.87 -1.19
N THR A 285 -23.57 3.51 -0.82
CA THR A 285 -22.23 2.95 -0.96
C THR A 285 -22.07 1.71 -0.07
N LEU A 286 -22.46 1.81 1.20
CA LEU A 286 -22.41 0.66 2.12
C LEU A 286 -23.31 -0.49 1.63
N GLU A 287 -24.55 -0.20 1.19
CA GLU A 287 -25.45 -1.21 0.61
C GLU A 287 -24.85 -1.88 -0.63
N LYS A 288 -24.20 -1.11 -1.51
CA LYS A 288 -23.51 -1.63 -2.70
C LYS A 288 -22.41 -2.61 -2.30
N PHE A 289 -21.56 -2.26 -1.33
CA PHE A 289 -20.46 -3.11 -0.90
C PHE A 289 -20.91 -4.33 -0.09
N ILE A 290 -22.06 -4.28 0.60
CA ILE A 290 -22.71 -5.47 1.16
C ILE A 290 -23.13 -6.41 0.03
N LYS A 291 -23.85 -5.91 -0.98
CA LYS A 291 -24.31 -6.73 -2.12
C LYS A 291 -23.15 -7.34 -2.91
N ALA A 292 -22.03 -6.63 -3.00
CA ALA A 292 -20.81 -7.11 -3.64
C ALA A 292 -20.01 -8.12 -2.78
N GLY A 293 -20.45 -8.41 -1.54
CA GLY A 293 -19.76 -9.32 -0.62
C GLY A 293 -18.46 -8.76 -0.03
N VAL A 294 -18.18 -7.46 -0.21
CA VAL A 294 -17.00 -6.80 0.37
C VAL A 294 -17.22 -6.49 1.84
N LEU A 295 -18.44 -6.05 2.20
CA LEU A 295 -18.83 -5.79 3.59
C LEU A 295 -19.72 -6.91 4.10
N LYS A 296 -19.44 -7.39 5.32
CA LYS A 296 -20.36 -8.28 6.04
C LYS A 296 -21.54 -7.48 6.58
N GLU A 297 -22.76 -7.91 6.28
CA GLU A 297 -23.96 -7.33 6.88
C GLU A 297 -24.15 -7.87 8.29
N ASP A 298 -23.77 -7.07 9.28
CA ASP A 298 -24.10 -7.28 10.69
C ASP A 298 -24.99 -6.13 11.21
N ALA A 299 -25.38 -6.23 12.48
CA ALA A 299 -26.31 -5.28 13.08
C ALA A 299 -25.72 -3.86 13.16
N ASP A 300 -24.42 -3.75 13.43
CA ASP A 300 -23.73 -2.47 13.57
C ASP A 300 -23.59 -1.77 12.22
N LEU A 301 -23.24 -2.51 11.16
CA LEU A 301 -23.24 -1.97 9.80
C LEU A 301 -24.66 -1.60 9.36
N THR A 302 -25.66 -2.44 9.65
CA THR A 302 -27.07 -2.15 9.35
C THR A 302 -27.53 -0.87 10.05
N ALA A 303 -27.18 -0.69 11.32
CA ALA A 303 -27.47 0.50 12.10
C ALA A 303 -26.71 1.74 11.60
N SER A 304 -25.50 1.57 11.08
CA SER A 304 -24.71 2.64 10.45
C SER A 304 -25.37 3.11 9.15
N ILE A 305 -25.88 2.20 8.32
CA ILE A 305 -26.67 2.53 7.12
C ILE A 305 -27.97 3.24 7.52
N ALA A 306 -28.65 2.75 8.57
CA ALA A 306 -29.85 3.39 9.11
C ALA A 306 -29.56 4.84 9.56
N ASN A 307 -28.43 5.06 10.23
CA ASN A 307 -27.99 6.39 10.65
C ASN A 307 -27.74 7.32 9.46
N ALA A 308 -27.09 6.82 8.40
CA ALA A 308 -26.87 7.58 7.17
C ALA A 308 -28.20 7.96 6.48
N TYR A 309 -29.18 7.04 6.41
CA TYR A 309 -30.52 7.39 5.91
C TYR A 309 -31.26 8.37 6.80
N HIS A 310 -31.11 8.26 8.12
CA HIS A 310 -31.67 9.24 9.05
C HIS A 310 -31.09 10.64 8.78
N ALA A 311 -29.77 10.77 8.64
CA ALA A 311 -29.13 12.03 8.27
C ALA A 311 -29.59 12.55 6.89
N ALA A 312 -29.93 11.64 5.97
CA ALA A 312 -30.53 11.97 4.67
C ALA A 312 -32.03 12.30 4.73
N LYS A 313 -32.66 12.31 5.91
CA LYS A 313 -34.10 12.51 6.14
C LYS A 313 -35.00 11.42 5.53
N GLU A 314 -34.43 10.25 5.27
CA GLU A 314 -35.13 9.05 4.80
C GLU A 314 -35.68 8.23 5.98
N PHE A 315 -36.57 8.84 6.78
CA PHE A 315 -36.97 8.32 8.10
C PHE A 315 -37.59 6.92 8.05
N LYS A 316 -38.46 6.64 7.07
CA LYS A 316 -39.08 5.31 6.91
C LYS A 316 -38.06 4.23 6.58
N THR A 317 -37.08 4.54 5.73
CA THR A 317 -36.00 3.61 5.35
C THR A 317 -35.08 3.36 6.55
N ALA A 318 -34.67 4.42 7.25
CA ALA A 318 -33.87 4.32 8.46
C ALA A 318 -34.57 3.48 9.54
N ALA A 319 -35.87 3.70 9.78
CA ALA A 319 -36.65 2.91 10.74
C ALA A 319 -36.67 1.41 10.40
N LYS A 320 -36.85 1.05 9.13
CA LYS A 320 -36.81 -0.36 8.68
C LYS A 320 -35.45 -1.00 8.93
N LEU A 321 -34.37 -0.27 8.72
CA LEU A 321 -33.02 -0.79 8.96
C LEU A 321 -32.71 -0.91 10.46
N TYR A 322 -33.15 0.04 11.30
CA TYR A 322 -33.06 -0.15 12.74
C TYR A 322 -33.89 -1.33 13.23
N ALA A 323 -35.07 -1.58 12.65
CA ALA A 323 -35.84 -2.78 12.95
C ALA A 323 -35.07 -4.07 12.60
N LYS A 324 -34.38 -4.08 11.45
CA LYS A 324 -33.52 -5.20 11.04
C LYS A 324 -32.34 -5.40 12.00
N ALA A 325 -31.65 -4.33 12.41
CA ALA A 325 -30.56 -4.40 13.38
C ALA A 325 -31.05 -4.88 14.76
N ALA A 326 -32.21 -4.38 15.21
CA ALA A 326 -32.86 -4.77 16.45
C ALA A 326 -33.27 -6.25 16.46
N ALA A 327 -33.73 -6.79 15.34
CA ALA A 327 -34.08 -8.21 15.21
C ALA A 327 -32.86 -9.14 15.34
N GLN A 328 -31.65 -8.66 14.99
CA GLN A 328 -30.42 -9.45 15.07
C GLN A 328 -29.81 -9.48 16.49
N THR A 329 -29.95 -8.39 17.24
CA THR A 329 -29.24 -8.19 18.51
C THR A 329 -30.15 -8.16 19.73
N SER A 330 -31.45 -7.90 19.53
CA SER A 330 -32.38 -7.51 20.58
C SER A 330 -31.92 -6.27 21.37
N ASP A 331 -31.08 -5.41 20.79
CA ASP A 331 -30.62 -4.19 21.45
C ASP A 331 -31.80 -3.19 21.60
N PRO A 332 -32.16 -2.79 22.84
CA PRO A 332 -33.23 -1.82 23.08
C PRO A 332 -32.98 -0.46 22.39
N GLU A 333 -31.73 -0.03 22.20
CA GLU A 333 -31.43 1.25 21.53
C GLU A 333 -31.84 1.24 20.05
N TYR A 334 -31.73 0.11 19.35
CA TYR A 334 -32.20 0.01 17.97
C TYR A 334 -33.73 0.10 17.88
N TYR A 335 -34.47 -0.50 18.82
CA TYR A 335 -35.92 -0.33 18.94
C TYR A 335 -36.30 1.12 19.23
N ARG A 336 -35.58 1.79 20.15
CA ARG A 336 -35.81 3.21 20.47
C ARG A 336 -35.60 4.10 19.24
N LYS A 337 -34.50 3.91 18.50
CA LYS A 337 -34.21 4.66 17.27
C LYS A 337 -35.24 4.39 16.18
N GLN A 338 -35.63 3.13 15.97
CA GLN A 338 -36.73 2.77 15.07
C GLN A 338 -38.01 3.55 15.42
N GLY A 339 -38.45 3.48 16.68
CA GLY A 339 -39.69 4.10 17.11
C GLY A 339 -39.69 5.63 16.99
N THR A 340 -38.57 6.27 17.33
CA THR A 340 -38.39 7.71 17.16
C THR A 340 -38.52 8.14 15.69
N LEU A 341 -37.94 7.37 14.77
CA LEU A 341 -38.01 7.66 13.33
C LEU A 341 -39.39 7.38 12.74
N LEU A 342 -40.10 6.37 13.23
CA LEU A 342 -41.49 6.11 12.85
C LEU A 342 -42.42 7.23 13.30
N LEU A 343 -42.20 7.81 14.49
CA LEU A 343 -42.93 8.98 14.96
C LEU A 343 -42.76 10.17 14.01
N ILE A 344 -41.52 10.47 13.61
CA ILE A 344 -41.22 11.54 12.64
C ILE A 344 -41.85 11.24 11.27
N ALA A 345 -41.90 9.96 10.88
CA ALA A 345 -42.54 9.51 9.65
C ALA A 345 -44.07 9.38 9.73
N GLU A 346 -44.67 9.84 10.84
CA GLU A 346 -46.11 9.79 11.15
C GLU A 346 -46.73 8.39 11.21
N ASP A 347 -45.90 7.35 11.31
CA ASP A 347 -46.34 5.99 11.63
C ASP A 347 -46.45 5.81 13.15
N TYR A 348 -47.46 6.45 13.73
CA TYR A 348 -47.64 6.49 15.18
C TYR A 348 -47.85 5.10 15.78
N LYS A 349 -48.58 4.20 15.10
CA LYS A 349 -48.80 2.83 15.58
C LYS A 349 -47.52 2.02 15.56
N GLY A 350 -46.72 2.12 14.50
CA GLY A 350 -45.41 1.50 14.43
C GLY A 350 -44.45 2.05 15.48
N ALA A 351 -44.49 3.36 15.71
CA ALA A 351 -43.68 4.03 16.74
C ALA A 351 -43.99 3.49 18.14
N VAL A 352 -45.26 3.41 18.53
CA VAL A 352 -45.68 2.85 19.82
C VAL A 352 -45.13 1.43 19.99
N LYS A 353 -45.36 0.55 19.01
CA LYS A 353 -44.88 -0.84 19.07
C LYS A 353 -43.37 -0.93 19.25
N ALA A 354 -42.60 -0.15 18.49
CA ALA A 354 -41.14 -0.19 18.57
C ALA A 354 -40.63 0.36 19.92
N LEU A 355 -41.20 1.45 20.42
CA LEU A 355 -40.79 2.03 21.70
C LEU A 355 -41.17 1.15 22.91
N GLU A 356 -42.32 0.48 22.86
CA GLU A 356 -42.68 -0.54 23.87
C GLU A 356 -41.67 -1.69 23.88
N ASN A 357 -41.25 -2.16 22.70
CA ASN A 357 -40.20 -3.19 22.61
C ASN A 357 -38.86 -2.74 23.22
N ALA A 358 -38.53 -1.45 23.14
CA ALA A 358 -37.34 -0.89 23.79
C ALA A 358 -37.46 -0.93 25.32
N LEU A 359 -38.62 -0.55 25.87
CA LEU A 359 -38.89 -0.61 27.31
C LEU A 359 -38.84 -2.05 27.84
N GLU A 360 -39.48 -2.99 27.14
CA GLU A 360 -39.51 -4.41 27.51
C GLU A 360 -38.12 -5.04 27.58
N ARG A 361 -37.16 -4.50 26.82
CA ARG A 361 -35.76 -4.95 26.75
C ARG A 361 -34.82 -4.17 27.67
N GLY A 362 -35.35 -3.32 28.55
CA GLY A 362 -34.56 -2.65 29.57
C GLY A 362 -33.68 -1.51 29.03
N ILE A 363 -34.22 -0.69 28.13
CA ILE A 363 -33.56 0.54 27.66
C ILE A 363 -33.05 1.40 28.82
N GLU A 364 -31.86 1.98 28.67
CA GLU A 364 -31.37 2.99 29.60
C GLU A 364 -32.20 4.28 29.50
N ASN A 365 -32.44 4.94 30.64
CA ASN A 365 -33.27 6.15 30.73
C ASN A 365 -34.68 5.98 30.14
N PRO A 366 -35.48 5.01 30.63
CA PRO A 366 -36.80 4.69 30.10
C PRO A 366 -37.77 5.87 30.09
N GLU A 367 -37.56 6.88 30.95
CA GLU A 367 -38.36 8.11 31.00
C GLU A 367 -38.33 8.90 29.69
N LYS A 368 -37.18 8.90 28.97
CA LYS A 368 -37.07 9.51 27.64
C LYS A 368 -37.91 8.76 26.61
N VAL A 369 -37.91 7.43 26.69
CA VAL A 369 -38.74 6.59 25.81
C VAL A 369 -40.22 6.78 26.13
N HIS A 370 -40.59 6.89 27.41
CA HIS A 370 -41.93 7.25 27.82
C HIS A 370 -42.38 8.61 27.30
N PHE A 371 -41.49 9.60 27.24
CA PHE A 371 -41.84 10.89 26.63
C PHE A 371 -42.17 10.74 25.13
N THR A 372 -41.38 9.98 24.38
CA THR A 372 -41.67 9.71 22.96
C THR A 372 -42.91 8.83 22.76
N LEU A 373 -43.16 7.88 23.66
CA LEU A 373 -44.40 7.09 23.67
C LEU A 373 -45.62 7.93 23.96
N MET A 374 -45.51 8.95 24.80
CA MET A 374 -46.57 9.91 25.04
C MET A 374 -46.93 10.63 23.75
N GLU A 375 -45.95 11.16 23.01
CA GLU A 375 -46.18 11.84 21.74
C GLU A 375 -46.80 10.89 20.71
N ALA A 376 -46.23 9.69 20.55
CA ALA A 376 -46.73 8.69 19.61
C ALA A 376 -48.18 8.28 19.90
N ASN A 377 -48.53 8.00 21.16
CA ASN A 377 -49.89 7.66 21.55
C ASN A 377 -50.84 8.85 21.41
N PHE A 378 -50.39 10.06 21.73
CA PHE A 378 -51.18 11.27 21.58
C PHE A 378 -51.58 11.48 20.11
N TYR A 379 -50.62 11.39 19.17
CA TYR A 379 -50.89 11.53 17.75
C TYR A 379 -51.64 10.33 17.14
N ALA A 380 -51.48 9.12 17.71
CA ALA A 380 -52.32 7.96 17.38
C ALA A 380 -53.77 8.11 17.87
N GLY A 381 -54.05 9.08 18.74
CA GLY A 381 -55.37 9.33 19.34
C GLY A 381 -55.66 8.48 20.59
N ASP A 382 -54.68 7.75 21.12
CA ASP A 382 -54.79 7.03 22.40
C ASP A 382 -54.36 7.94 23.55
N TYR A 383 -55.28 8.82 23.96
CA TYR A 383 -55.00 9.77 25.03
C TYR A 383 -54.85 9.13 26.42
N ARG A 384 -55.39 7.92 26.62
CA ARG A 384 -55.22 7.17 27.88
C ARG A 384 -53.78 6.70 28.02
N ALA A 385 -53.25 6.06 26.98
CA ALA A 385 -51.85 5.65 26.95
C ALA A 385 -50.91 6.87 26.98
N ALA A 386 -51.22 7.92 26.23
CA ALA A 386 -50.45 9.17 26.25
C ALA A 386 -50.35 9.76 27.67
N PHE A 387 -51.47 9.83 28.39
CA PHE A 387 -51.49 10.34 29.76
C PHE A 387 -50.73 9.44 30.74
N LYS A 388 -50.80 8.11 30.59
CA LYS A 388 -49.98 7.20 31.41
C LYS A 388 -48.48 7.45 31.19
N HIS A 389 -48.06 7.54 29.93
CA HIS A 389 -46.66 7.73 29.58
C HIS A 389 -46.12 9.12 29.97
N VAL A 390 -46.95 10.16 29.93
CA VAL A 390 -46.52 11.50 30.40
C VAL A 390 -46.23 11.51 31.90
N GLN A 391 -46.96 10.74 32.72
CA GLN A 391 -46.67 10.60 34.15
C GLN A 391 -45.33 9.90 34.40
N GLU A 392 -45.02 8.86 33.62
CA GLU A 392 -43.73 8.17 33.70
C GLU A 392 -42.58 9.11 33.28
N ALA A 393 -42.74 9.84 32.17
CA ALA A 393 -41.73 10.78 31.69
C ALA A 393 -41.40 11.90 32.70
N LYS A 394 -42.37 12.33 33.53
CA LYS A 394 -42.18 13.36 34.57
C LYS A 394 -41.26 12.94 35.72
N LYS A 395 -40.99 11.65 35.87
CA LYS A 395 -40.09 11.13 36.90
C LYS A 395 -38.66 11.63 36.66
N ASP A 396 -38.24 11.75 35.40
CA ASP A 396 -36.97 12.39 35.03
C ASP A 396 -37.03 13.90 35.27
N ARG A 397 -36.07 14.40 36.07
CA ARG A 397 -35.94 15.82 36.41
C ARG A 397 -35.74 16.70 35.17
N SER A 398 -35.02 16.20 34.16
CA SER A 398 -34.70 16.94 32.93
C SER A 398 -35.93 17.10 32.01
N LEU A 399 -36.85 16.12 32.02
CA LEU A 399 -38.04 16.13 31.18
C LEU A 399 -39.27 16.69 31.87
N ARG A 400 -39.30 16.75 33.21
CA ARG A 400 -40.49 17.08 34.01
C ARG A 400 -41.25 18.32 33.54
N ARG A 401 -40.53 19.41 33.23
CA ARG A 401 -41.17 20.66 32.77
C ARG A 401 -41.88 20.45 31.44
N ASN A 402 -41.21 19.82 30.48
CA ASN A 402 -41.76 19.59 29.14
C ASN A 402 -42.91 18.58 29.21
N ALA A 403 -42.76 17.48 29.95
CA ALA A 403 -43.80 16.48 30.14
C ALA A 403 -45.05 17.06 30.85
N ALA A 404 -44.87 17.87 31.91
CA ALA A 404 -45.99 18.52 32.58
C ALA A 404 -46.76 19.48 31.66
N ALA A 405 -46.08 20.13 30.71
CA ALA A 405 -46.73 21.02 29.74
C ALA A 405 -47.67 20.29 28.77
N TRP A 406 -47.46 18.99 28.54
CA TRP A 406 -48.34 18.17 27.68
C TRP A 406 -49.65 17.77 28.37
N GLU A 407 -49.70 17.70 29.70
CA GLU A 407 -50.89 17.20 30.42
C GLU A 407 -52.19 17.94 30.12
N PRO A 408 -52.24 19.29 30.14
CA PRO A 408 -53.48 20.02 29.85
C PRO A 408 -53.95 19.72 28.43
N TYR A 409 -53.02 19.63 27.49
CA TYR A 409 -53.33 19.39 26.08
C TYR A 409 -53.86 17.96 25.84
N ILE A 410 -53.26 16.95 26.48
CA ILE A 410 -53.75 15.56 26.43
C ILE A 410 -55.16 15.49 27.01
N LYS A 411 -55.40 16.09 28.19
CA LYS A 411 -56.71 16.10 28.86
C LYS A 411 -57.78 16.80 28.04
N GLU A 412 -57.45 17.95 27.45
CA GLU A 412 -58.38 18.70 26.61
C GLU A 412 -58.77 17.90 25.37
N LYS A 413 -57.81 17.31 24.66
CA LYS A 413 -58.08 16.51 23.46
C LYS A 413 -58.84 15.22 23.77
N ALA A 414 -58.57 14.59 24.91
CA ALA A 414 -59.34 13.45 25.40
C ALA A 414 -60.79 13.84 25.69
N LYS A 415 -61.02 14.95 26.42
CA LYS A 415 -62.34 15.49 26.72
C LYS A 415 -63.12 15.79 25.44
N ASN A 416 -62.48 16.41 24.45
CA ASN A 416 -63.09 16.72 23.16
C ASN A 416 -63.52 15.47 22.36
N ARG A 417 -62.97 14.30 22.69
CA ARG A 417 -63.36 12.99 22.12
C ARG A 417 -64.18 12.12 23.08
N GLY A 418 -64.66 12.67 24.20
CA GLY A 418 -65.46 11.95 25.19
C GLY A 418 -64.68 10.91 26.01
N ILE A 419 -63.35 11.02 26.05
CA ILE A 419 -62.47 10.10 26.78
C ILE A 419 -62.15 10.71 28.16
N ASN A 420 -62.48 9.99 29.23
CA ASN A 420 -62.16 10.39 30.61
C ASN A 420 -60.77 9.88 31.03
N ILE A 421 -59.90 10.78 31.49
CA ILE A 421 -58.51 10.52 31.93
C ILE A 421 -58.05 11.43 33.06
#